data_AF-A0A944ESD6-F1
#
_entry.id   AF-A0A944ESD6-F1
#
_cell.length_a   1.000
_cell.length_b   1.000
_cell.length_c   1.000
_cell.angle_alpha   90.00
_cell.angle_beta   90.00
_cell.angle_gamma   90.00
#
_symmetry.space_group_name_H-M   'P 1'
#
loop_
_entity.id
_entity.type
_entity.pdbx_description
1 polymer ?
#
loop_
_entity_poly.entity_id
_entity_poly.type
_entity_poly.pdbx_seq_one_letter_code
_entity_poly.pdbx_strand_id
1 'polypeptide(L)'
;MGATGETGESGQNGQNGHNGEAAEPAIPELVIISGMSGAGRSTAAKCLEDLGWFVVDNLPPALIPTMVELGARSQGNVARIAVVVDVRGRRFFDNLRESLADLDAKEVTRRIVFLESSDDALVRRFESVRRPHPLQGDGRITDGIAAERDLLRELRGDADLVIDTSSLNVHELRAKMDAQFAGDDEPQLRATVMSFGYKYGLPVDADLVVDCRFLPNPHWVPELRPFTGLNEEVSGYVFNQPGAKEFLDQYTELLQLIAAGYRREGKRYVTIAVGCTGGKHRSVAMSEKLAARLSSEGVETVLVHRDMGRE
;
A
#
# COMPACT_ATOMS: atom_id res chain seq x y z
N MET A 1 11.14 31.89 -73.50
CA MET A 1 11.14 32.85 -72.39
C MET A 1 10.45 32.18 -71.21
N GLY A 2 11.20 31.92 -70.12
CA GLY A 2 10.77 31.50 -68.74
C GLY A 2 9.84 30.28 -68.65
N ALA A 3 10.19 29.10 -68.13
CA ALA A 3 10.98 28.71 -66.95
C ALA A 3 10.51 29.35 -65.64
N THR A 4 9.83 28.51 -64.82
CA THR A 4 9.78 28.33 -63.34
C THR A 4 8.32 28.17 -62.88
N GLY A 5 7.88 27.13 -62.16
CA GLY A 5 8.55 26.13 -61.34
C GLY A 5 7.95 26.14 -59.92
N GLU A 6 7.46 24.97 -59.46
CA GLU A 6 7.31 24.55 -58.04
C GLU A 6 6.06 25.11 -57.28
N THR A 7 5.04 24.34 -56.90
CA THR A 7 4.97 23.22 -55.92
C THR A 7 5.90 23.36 -54.72
N GLY A 8 5.40 24.01 -53.66
CA GLY A 8 6.01 24.02 -52.34
C GLY A 8 5.10 23.36 -51.31
N GLU A 9 5.44 22.13 -50.93
CA GLU A 9 5.14 21.56 -49.62
C GLU A 9 6.14 22.08 -48.58
N SER A 10 5.78 21.89 -47.30
CA SER A 10 6.59 21.93 -46.06
C SER A 10 6.62 23.24 -45.26
N GLY A 11 6.27 23.11 -43.97
CA GLY A 11 6.45 24.16 -42.97
C GLY A 11 5.65 23.92 -41.68
N GLN A 12 6.17 23.07 -40.80
CA GLN A 12 5.68 22.79 -39.43
C GLN A 12 5.66 24.04 -38.52
N ASN A 13 4.67 24.10 -37.63
CA ASN A 13 4.78 24.41 -36.18
C ASN A 13 3.34 24.64 -35.68
N GLY A 14 2.79 23.88 -34.74
CA GLY A 14 3.39 23.46 -33.49
C GLY A 14 2.89 24.41 -32.40
N GLN A 15 1.73 24.10 -31.82
CA GLN A 15 1.34 24.44 -30.44
C GLN A 15 0.00 23.78 -30.10
N ASN A 16 0.08 22.51 -29.68
CA ASN A 16 -0.93 21.91 -28.82
C ASN A 16 -0.85 22.63 -27.47
N GLY A 17 -1.77 23.55 -27.22
CA GLY A 17 -2.06 24.01 -25.88
C GLY A 17 -2.69 22.87 -25.09
N HIS A 18 -1.85 22.06 -24.43
CA HIS A 18 -2.28 21.33 -23.24
C HIS A 18 -2.64 22.40 -22.20
N ASN A 19 -3.91 22.81 -22.18
CA ASN A 19 -4.48 23.33 -20.96
C ASN A 19 -4.49 22.15 -19.98
N GLY A 20 -3.46 22.09 -19.14
CA GLY A 20 -3.55 21.39 -17.88
C GLY A 20 -4.65 22.09 -17.09
N GLU A 21 -5.85 21.52 -17.12
CA GLU A 21 -6.80 21.70 -16.04
C GLU A 21 -6.07 21.27 -14.78
N ALA A 22 -5.57 22.24 -14.03
CA ALA A 22 -5.09 22.02 -12.68
C ALA A 22 -6.28 21.42 -11.92
N ALA A 23 -6.17 20.13 -11.56
CA ALA A 23 -7.14 19.47 -10.70
C ALA A 23 -7.42 20.38 -9.52
N GLU A 24 -8.70 20.66 -9.25
CA GLU A 24 -9.12 21.42 -8.08
C GLU A 24 -8.44 20.81 -6.84
N PRO A 25 -7.95 21.64 -5.90
CA PRO A 25 -7.26 21.13 -4.72
C PRO A 25 -8.22 20.22 -3.94
N ALA A 26 -8.02 18.91 -4.07
CA ALA A 26 -8.80 17.92 -3.35
C ALA A 26 -8.54 18.11 -1.85
N ILE A 27 -9.60 18.47 -1.11
CA ILE A 27 -9.54 18.57 0.35
C ILE A 27 -9.28 17.16 0.88
N PRO A 28 -8.20 16.95 1.65
CA PRO A 28 -7.85 15.61 2.08
C PRO A 28 -8.85 15.06 3.09
N GLU A 29 -9.15 13.77 3.01
CA GLU A 29 -9.90 13.08 4.06
C GLU A 29 -9.06 13.05 5.35
N LEU A 30 -9.70 13.31 6.48
CA LEU A 30 -9.06 13.35 7.79
C LEU A 30 -9.60 12.26 8.72
N VAL A 31 -8.71 11.45 9.28
CA VAL A 31 -9.03 10.54 10.37
C VAL A 31 -8.32 10.97 11.64
N ILE A 32 -9.07 11.17 12.72
CA ILE A 32 -8.51 11.47 14.04
C ILE A 32 -8.58 10.19 14.87
N ILE A 33 -7.43 9.64 15.24
CA ILE A 33 -7.35 8.50 16.14
C ILE A 33 -7.13 9.00 17.56
N SER A 34 -8.03 8.62 18.47
CA SER A 34 -7.85 8.81 19.90
C SER A 34 -8.35 7.58 20.67
N GLY A 35 -8.42 7.68 21.99
CA GLY A 35 -8.82 6.56 22.84
C GLY A 35 -7.96 6.39 24.08
N MET A 36 -8.34 5.38 24.87
CA MET A 36 -7.67 5.03 26.12
C MET A 36 -6.20 4.65 25.89
N SER A 37 -5.32 5.03 26.80
CA SER A 37 -3.92 4.61 26.77
C SER A 37 -3.85 3.08 26.88
N GLY A 38 -3.16 2.43 25.94
CA GLY A 38 -3.10 0.96 25.85
C GLY A 38 -4.25 0.30 25.07
N ALA A 39 -5.21 1.06 24.51
CA ALA A 39 -6.28 0.51 23.67
C ALA A 39 -5.86 0.20 22.22
N GLY A 40 -4.60 0.42 21.85
CA GLY A 40 -4.09 0.06 20.52
C GLY A 40 -4.04 1.19 19.49
N ARG A 41 -4.05 2.46 19.93
CA ARG A 41 -3.94 3.65 19.06
C ARG A 41 -2.78 3.54 18.05
N SER A 42 -1.59 3.14 18.51
CA SER A 42 -0.42 2.96 17.64
C SER A 42 -0.60 1.84 16.61
N THR A 43 -1.32 0.78 16.95
CA THR A 43 -1.67 -0.29 16.00
C THR A 43 -2.63 0.23 14.94
N ALA A 44 -3.68 0.96 15.36
CA ALA A 44 -4.62 1.58 14.43
C ALA A 44 -3.95 2.58 13.49
N ALA A 45 -3.06 3.42 14.02
CA ALA A 45 -2.27 4.36 13.26
C ALA A 45 -1.43 3.64 12.19
N LYS A 46 -0.73 2.58 12.58
CA LYS A 46 0.05 1.76 11.65
C LYS A 46 -0.81 1.08 10.57
N CYS A 47 -2.05 0.67 10.90
CA CYS A 47 -2.95 0.09 9.90
C CYS A 47 -3.35 1.14 8.85
N LEU A 48 -3.63 2.38 9.25
CA LEU A 48 -3.90 3.47 8.31
C LEU A 48 -2.67 3.82 7.47
N GLU A 49 -1.49 3.85 8.09
CA GLU A 49 -0.22 4.03 7.35
C GLU A 49 -0.05 2.96 6.27
N ASP A 50 -0.29 1.69 6.63
CA ASP A 50 -0.25 0.58 5.67
C ASP A 50 -1.29 0.80 4.55
N LEU A 51 -2.49 1.32 4.84
CA LEU A 51 -3.53 1.72 3.87
C LEU A 51 -3.18 2.97 3.02
N GLY A 52 -1.99 3.55 3.19
CA GLY A 52 -1.52 4.69 2.42
C GLY A 52 -2.05 6.04 2.92
N TRP A 53 -2.45 6.12 4.20
CA TRP A 53 -2.73 7.39 4.87
C TRP A 53 -1.43 8.06 5.31
N PHE A 54 -1.38 9.39 5.24
CA PHE A 54 -0.28 10.15 5.85
C PHE A 54 -0.52 10.27 7.35
N VAL A 55 0.21 9.51 8.15
CA VAL A 55 -0.02 9.41 9.60
C VAL A 55 0.90 10.33 10.39
N VAL A 56 0.33 11.15 11.27
CA VAL A 56 1.06 11.99 12.21
C VAL A 56 0.72 11.59 13.64
N ASP A 57 1.72 11.18 14.41
CA ASP A 57 1.53 10.81 15.82
C ASP A 57 1.71 12.02 16.74
N ASN A 58 0.91 12.08 17.80
CA ASN A 58 0.97 13.08 18.87
C ASN A 58 0.93 14.54 18.40
N LEU A 59 0.09 14.86 17.40
CA LEU A 59 -0.06 16.23 16.90
C LEU A 59 -0.94 17.04 17.87
N PRO A 60 -0.51 18.24 18.30
CA PRO A 60 -1.36 19.16 19.05
C PRO A 60 -2.64 19.50 18.27
N PRO A 61 -3.84 19.44 18.89
CA PRO A 61 -5.11 19.66 18.18
C PRO A 61 -5.19 20.98 17.41
N ALA A 62 -4.59 22.05 17.94
CA ALA A 62 -4.56 23.37 17.31
C ALA A 62 -3.78 23.42 15.98
N LEU A 63 -2.97 22.40 15.67
CA LEU A 63 -2.20 22.32 14.42
C LEU A 63 -2.88 21.46 13.35
N ILE A 64 -3.97 20.77 13.67
CA ILE A 64 -4.70 19.90 12.74
C ILE A 64 -5.18 20.70 11.50
N PRO A 65 -5.81 21.88 11.64
CA PRO A 65 -6.27 22.64 10.47
C PRO A 65 -5.13 23.05 9.54
N THR A 66 -4.01 23.51 10.09
CA THR A 66 -2.81 23.85 9.33
C THR A 66 -2.27 22.65 8.54
N MET A 67 -2.31 21.46 9.13
CA MET A 67 -1.86 20.23 8.47
C MET A 67 -2.76 19.88 7.27
N VAL A 68 -4.08 19.99 7.43
CA VAL A 68 -5.05 19.78 6.36
C VAL A 68 -4.86 20.78 5.23
N GLU A 69 -4.63 22.06 5.55
CA GLU A 69 -4.35 23.10 4.55
C GLU A 69 -3.07 22.82 3.75
N LEU A 70 -2.01 22.35 4.41
CA LEU A 70 -0.77 21.95 3.73
C LEU A 70 -1.00 20.73 2.82
N GLY A 71 -1.81 19.76 3.27
CA GLY A 71 -2.23 18.61 2.46
C GLY A 71 -2.99 19.04 1.21
N ALA A 72 -3.97 19.94 1.33
CA ALA A 72 -4.73 20.47 0.19
C ALA A 72 -3.84 21.19 -0.84
N ARG A 73 -2.77 21.88 -0.39
CA ARG A 73 -1.80 22.55 -1.28
C ARG A 73 -0.84 21.59 -1.99
N SER A 74 -0.82 20.31 -1.62
CA SER A 74 0.08 19.30 -2.19
C SER A 74 -0.36 18.74 -3.56
N GLN A 75 -1.38 19.34 -4.19
CA GLN A 75 -1.92 18.92 -5.51
C GLN A 75 -2.27 17.42 -5.58
N GLY A 76 -2.88 16.89 -4.51
CA GLY A 76 -3.32 15.48 -4.46
C GLY A 76 -2.27 14.46 -4.01
N ASN A 77 -1.02 14.87 -3.75
CA ASN A 77 0.00 13.95 -3.20
C ASN A 77 -0.34 13.47 -1.77
N VAL A 78 -1.10 14.25 -1.00
CA VAL A 78 -1.58 13.88 0.33
C VAL A 78 -3.11 13.96 0.33
N ALA A 79 -3.76 12.94 -0.20
CA ALA A 79 -5.22 12.87 -0.29
C ALA A 79 -5.90 12.39 1.00
N ARG A 80 -5.16 11.72 1.90
CA ARG A 80 -5.68 11.11 3.13
C ARG A 80 -4.72 11.30 4.29
N ILE A 81 -5.18 11.91 5.39
CA ILE A 81 -4.37 12.25 6.56
C ILE A 81 -4.96 11.57 7.79
N ALA A 82 -4.12 10.89 8.58
CA ALA A 82 -4.52 10.37 9.88
C ALA A 82 -3.71 11.06 10.97
N VAL A 83 -4.38 11.53 12.02
CA VAL A 83 -3.74 12.21 13.15
C VAL A 83 -4.04 11.45 14.42
N VAL A 84 -3.01 11.00 15.14
CA VAL A 84 -3.17 10.45 16.48
C VAL A 84 -3.16 11.58 17.48
N VAL A 85 -4.26 11.75 18.21
CA VAL A 85 -4.44 12.81 19.18
C VAL A 85 -4.52 12.21 20.58
N ASP A 86 -3.60 12.63 21.44
CA ASP A 86 -3.58 12.25 22.85
C ASP A 86 -4.21 13.37 23.70
N VAL A 87 -5.51 13.26 23.97
CA VAL A 87 -6.25 14.29 24.71
C VAL A 87 -6.09 14.08 26.22
N ARG A 88 -4.97 14.55 26.77
CA ARG A 88 -4.66 14.44 28.21
C ARG A 88 -4.91 15.73 28.99
N GLY A 89 -6.02 16.41 28.69
CA GLY A 89 -6.51 17.52 29.50
C GLY A 89 -7.66 18.26 28.84
N ARG A 90 -8.50 18.93 29.65
CA ARG A 90 -9.66 19.70 29.17
C ARG A 90 -9.27 20.72 28.10
N ARG A 91 -8.17 21.46 28.30
CA ARG A 91 -7.66 22.42 27.33
C ARG A 91 -7.31 21.81 25.97
N PHE A 92 -6.78 20.58 25.95
CA PHE A 92 -6.52 19.89 24.68
C PHE A 92 -7.82 19.46 23.99
N PHE A 93 -8.82 19.09 24.77
CA PHE A 93 -10.14 18.75 24.25
C PHE A 93 -10.88 19.98 23.70
N ASP A 94 -10.84 21.10 24.41
CA ASP A 94 -11.41 22.37 23.95
C ASP A 94 -10.76 22.82 22.63
N ASN A 95 -9.42 22.78 22.57
CA ASN A 95 -8.68 23.05 21.33
C ASN A 95 -9.05 22.09 20.20
N LEU A 96 -9.33 20.81 20.51
CA LEU A 96 -9.78 19.84 19.51
C LEU A 96 -11.17 20.19 18.98
N ARG A 97 -12.12 20.57 19.85
CA ARG A 97 -13.45 21.04 19.42
C ARG A 97 -13.35 22.28 18.54
N GLU A 98 -12.53 23.26 18.91
CA GLU A 98 -12.30 24.46 18.11
C GLU A 98 -11.73 24.13 16.73
N SER A 99 -10.70 23.27 16.68
CA SER A 99 -10.13 22.79 15.41
C SER A 99 -11.14 22.02 14.56
N LEU A 100 -11.97 21.17 15.16
CA LEU A 100 -13.02 20.43 14.45
C LEU A 100 -14.06 21.38 13.85
N ALA A 101 -14.46 22.43 14.58
CA ALA A 101 -15.40 23.43 14.07
C ALA A 101 -14.81 24.23 12.89
N ASP A 102 -13.52 24.57 12.93
CA ASP A 102 -12.83 25.20 11.79
C ASP A 102 -12.76 24.28 10.57
N LEU A 103 -12.50 22.99 10.78
CA LEU A 103 -12.48 21.98 9.70
C LEU A 103 -13.87 21.76 9.09
N ASP A 104 -14.91 21.71 9.91
CA ASP A 104 -16.30 21.57 9.47
C ASP A 104 -16.73 22.80 8.64
N ALA A 105 -16.31 24.01 9.05
CA ALA A 105 -16.55 25.25 8.29
C ALA A 105 -15.82 25.29 6.94
N LYS A 106 -14.74 24.52 6.78
CA LYS A 106 -13.97 24.35 5.55
C LYS A 106 -14.42 23.13 4.73
N GLU A 107 -15.54 22.49 5.11
CA GLU A 107 -16.12 21.31 4.44
C GLU A 107 -15.15 20.12 4.34
N VAL A 108 -14.25 19.97 5.33
CA VAL A 108 -13.30 18.86 5.38
C VAL A 108 -14.02 17.59 5.83
N THR A 109 -14.03 16.55 5.00
CA THR A 109 -14.53 15.22 5.39
C THR A 109 -13.64 14.63 6.48
N ARG A 110 -14.19 14.45 7.68
CA ARG A 110 -13.44 13.95 8.84
C ARG A 110 -14.17 12.84 9.60
N ARG A 111 -13.40 11.91 10.17
CA ARG A 111 -13.89 10.84 11.06
C ARG A 111 -13.04 10.73 12.32
N ILE A 112 -13.68 10.63 13.48
CA ILE A 112 -13.06 10.40 14.78
C ILE A 112 -13.18 8.91 15.13
N VAL A 113 -12.03 8.25 15.27
CA VAL A 113 -11.91 6.87 15.72
C VAL A 113 -11.47 6.85 17.17
N PHE A 114 -12.30 6.29 18.04
CA PHE A 114 -12.02 6.15 19.46
C PHE A 114 -11.78 4.68 19.81
N LEU A 115 -10.56 4.36 20.23
CA LEU A 115 -10.22 3.02 20.71
C LEU A 115 -10.45 2.90 22.21
N GLU A 116 -11.24 1.92 22.61
CA GLU A 116 -11.46 1.60 24.02
C GLU A 116 -11.13 0.14 24.34
N SER A 117 -11.07 -0.15 25.63
CA SER A 117 -10.81 -1.47 26.17
C SER A 117 -11.32 -1.51 27.61
N SER A 118 -11.62 -2.70 28.11
CA SER A 118 -11.92 -2.96 29.50
C SER A 118 -10.71 -2.67 30.38
N ASP A 119 -10.98 -2.30 31.64
CA ASP A 119 -9.94 -1.96 32.61
C ASP A 119 -8.99 -3.14 32.85
N ASP A 120 -9.53 -4.37 32.97
CA ASP A 120 -8.73 -5.59 33.13
C ASP A 120 -7.75 -5.82 31.96
N ALA A 121 -8.21 -5.58 30.72
CA ALA A 121 -7.37 -5.74 29.55
C ALA A 121 -6.29 -4.65 29.49
N LEU A 122 -6.62 -3.40 29.85
CA LEU A 122 -5.64 -2.31 29.92
C LEU A 122 -4.58 -2.57 31.00
N VAL A 123 -4.98 -3.00 32.20
CA VAL A 123 -4.05 -3.36 33.29
C VAL A 123 -3.07 -4.43 32.81
N ARG A 124 -3.55 -5.53 32.23
CA ARG A 124 -2.70 -6.59 31.69
C ARG A 124 -1.73 -6.09 30.62
N ARG A 125 -2.17 -5.16 29.76
CA ARG A 125 -1.32 -4.56 28.71
C ARG A 125 -0.24 -3.65 29.30
N PHE A 126 -0.53 -2.87 30.32
CA PHE A 126 0.48 -2.04 31.01
C PHE A 126 1.49 -2.88 31.79
N GLU A 127 1.02 -3.94 32.45
CA GLU A 127 1.88 -4.88 33.19
C GLU A 127 2.83 -5.63 32.26
N SER A 128 2.38 -6.05 31.08
CA SER A 128 3.21 -6.80 30.13
C SER A 128 4.39 -5.98 29.59
N VAL A 129 4.19 -4.67 29.40
CA VAL A 129 5.24 -3.75 28.95
C VAL A 129 5.95 -3.03 30.10
N ARG A 130 5.54 -3.28 31.36
CA ARG A 130 6.06 -2.66 32.59
C ARG A 130 6.19 -1.13 32.50
N ARG A 131 5.20 -0.47 31.88
CA ARG A 131 5.16 1.00 31.78
C ARG A 131 4.14 1.58 32.75
N PRO A 132 4.42 2.73 33.38
CA PRO A 132 3.44 3.44 34.17
C PRO A 132 2.33 4.00 33.28
N HIS A 133 1.10 4.05 33.81
CA HIS A 133 0.00 4.73 33.14
C HIS A 133 0.19 6.25 33.23
N PRO A 134 0.00 7.03 32.14
CA PRO A 134 0.31 8.46 32.10
C PRO A 134 -0.37 9.33 33.18
N LEU A 135 -1.60 8.98 33.54
CA LEU A 135 -2.40 9.69 34.56
C LEU A 135 -2.39 9.03 35.95
N GLN A 136 -1.56 8.01 36.20
CA GLN A 136 -1.58 7.35 37.51
C GLN A 136 -0.94 8.16 38.64
N GLY A 137 -0.03 9.10 38.33
CA GLY A 137 0.76 9.81 39.36
C GLY A 137 1.47 8.83 40.30
N ASP A 138 1.27 9.03 41.61
CA ASP A 138 1.74 8.11 42.67
C ASP A 138 0.71 7.02 43.05
N GLY A 139 -0.43 6.96 42.35
CA GLY A 139 -1.53 6.03 42.56
C GLY A 139 -1.40 4.71 41.81
N ARG A 140 -2.48 3.92 41.77
CA ARG A 140 -2.54 2.64 41.06
C ARG A 140 -2.83 2.86 39.57
N ILE A 141 -2.45 1.89 38.74
CA ILE A 141 -2.79 1.89 37.29
C ILE A 141 -4.30 2.03 37.09
N THR A 142 -5.11 1.34 37.91
CA THR A 142 -6.58 1.42 37.87
C THR A 142 -7.11 2.83 38.11
N ASP A 143 -6.46 3.59 39.00
CA ASP A 143 -6.86 4.98 39.31
C ASP A 143 -6.58 5.87 38.09
N GLY A 144 -5.43 5.67 37.45
CA GLY A 144 -5.07 6.35 36.20
C GLY A 144 -6.01 6.04 35.04
N ILE A 145 -6.42 4.77 34.88
CA ILE A 145 -7.38 4.34 33.85
C ILE A 145 -8.75 4.99 34.10
N ALA A 146 -9.25 4.99 35.33
CA ALA A 146 -10.52 5.61 35.66
C ALA A 146 -10.51 7.12 35.39
N ALA A 147 -9.45 7.82 35.79
CA ALA A 147 -9.28 9.25 35.54
C ALA A 147 -9.21 9.57 34.03
N GLU A 148 -8.50 8.75 33.25
CA GLU A 148 -8.45 8.90 31.79
C GLU A 148 -9.81 8.69 31.14
N ARG A 149 -10.56 7.68 31.60
CA ARG A 149 -11.89 7.37 31.06
C ARG A 149 -12.87 8.51 31.30
N ASP A 150 -12.84 9.11 32.48
CA ASP A 150 -13.67 10.28 32.79
C ASP A 150 -13.27 11.50 31.96
N LEU A 151 -11.98 11.72 31.75
CA LEU A 151 -11.46 12.81 30.92
C LEU A 151 -11.85 12.67 29.44
N LEU A 152 -11.81 11.45 28.92
CA LEU A 152 -12.10 11.15 27.51
C LEU A 152 -13.59 10.90 27.23
N ARG A 153 -14.46 10.95 28.25
CA ARG A 153 -15.88 10.62 28.12
C ARG A 153 -16.58 11.46 27.04
N GLU A 154 -16.29 12.76 27.00
CA GLU A 154 -16.88 13.66 26.01
C GLU A 154 -16.38 13.34 24.59
N LEU A 155 -15.07 13.13 24.41
CA LEU A 155 -14.50 12.73 23.12
C LEU A 155 -15.06 11.41 22.61
N ARG A 156 -15.28 10.44 23.52
CA ARG A 156 -15.93 9.17 23.19
C ARG A 156 -17.36 9.38 22.70
N GLY A 157 -18.09 10.32 23.30
CA GLY A 157 -19.46 10.66 22.91
C GLY A 157 -19.56 11.28 21.51
N ASP A 158 -18.53 12.04 21.13
CA ASP A 158 -18.44 12.73 19.83
C ASP A 158 -17.74 11.87 18.75
N ALA A 159 -17.36 10.63 19.06
CA ALA A 159 -16.64 9.76 18.13
C ALA A 159 -17.57 9.15 17.07
N ASP A 160 -17.12 9.19 15.80
CA ASP A 160 -17.84 8.60 14.67
C ASP A 160 -17.73 7.07 14.65
N LEU A 161 -16.62 6.53 15.16
CA LEU A 161 -16.38 5.09 15.28
C LEU A 161 -15.73 4.77 16.61
N VAL A 162 -16.40 3.93 17.41
CA VAL A 162 -15.84 3.38 18.66
C VAL A 162 -15.45 1.92 18.44
N ILE A 163 -14.18 1.59 18.70
CA ILE A 163 -13.67 0.22 18.60
C ILE A 163 -13.30 -0.30 19.98
N ASP A 164 -14.07 -1.27 20.47
CA ASP A 164 -13.72 -2.05 21.65
C ASP A 164 -12.64 -3.08 21.30
N THR A 165 -11.48 -2.95 21.92
CA THR A 165 -10.31 -3.81 21.76
C THR A 165 -10.11 -4.80 22.89
N SER A 166 -11.05 -4.91 23.83
CA SER A 166 -10.93 -5.73 25.05
C SER A 166 -10.55 -7.19 24.78
N SER A 167 -11.17 -7.79 23.77
CA SER A 167 -10.96 -9.18 23.36
C SER A 167 -10.16 -9.32 22.07
N LEU A 168 -9.61 -8.22 21.52
CA LEU A 168 -8.93 -8.24 20.24
C LEU A 168 -7.42 -8.40 20.43
N ASN A 169 -6.83 -9.28 19.64
CA ASN A 169 -5.40 -9.30 19.39
C ASN A 169 -5.02 -8.29 18.29
N VAL A 170 -3.72 -8.14 18.03
CA VAL A 170 -3.18 -7.15 17.08
C VAL A 170 -3.69 -7.41 15.64
N HIS A 171 -3.83 -8.68 15.25
CA HIS A 171 -4.30 -9.06 13.91
C HIS A 171 -5.81 -8.79 13.75
N GLU A 172 -6.60 -9.05 14.79
CA GLU A 172 -8.05 -8.80 14.76
C GLU A 172 -8.37 -7.30 14.76
N LEU A 173 -7.61 -6.50 15.52
CA LEU A 173 -7.71 -5.04 15.46
C LEU A 173 -7.36 -4.52 14.06
N ARG A 174 -6.29 -5.05 13.45
CA ARG A 174 -5.92 -4.72 12.07
C ARG A 174 -7.05 -5.04 11.09
N ALA A 175 -7.61 -6.24 11.15
CA ALA A 175 -8.72 -6.63 10.27
C ALA A 175 -9.94 -5.72 10.43
N LYS A 176 -10.27 -5.29 11.66
CA LYS A 176 -11.35 -4.31 11.89
C LYS A 176 -11.03 -2.93 11.31
N MET A 177 -9.78 -2.47 11.41
CA MET A 177 -9.36 -1.19 10.82
C MET A 177 -9.40 -1.27 9.30
N ASP A 178 -8.87 -2.35 8.71
CA ASP A 178 -8.92 -2.57 7.26
C ASP A 178 -10.37 -2.60 6.77
N ALA A 179 -11.28 -3.30 7.44
CA ALA A 179 -12.70 -3.34 7.05
C ALA A 179 -13.43 -1.98 7.12
N GLN A 180 -12.91 -1.01 7.89
CA GLN A 180 -13.54 0.30 8.09
C GLN A 180 -12.91 1.41 7.23
N PHE A 181 -11.68 1.21 6.76
CA PHE A 181 -10.84 2.23 6.12
C PHE A 181 -10.15 1.78 4.82
N ALA A 182 -10.18 0.48 4.48
CA ALA A 182 -10.06 0.10 3.09
C ALA A 182 -11.29 0.67 2.39
N GLY A 183 -11.08 1.49 1.35
CA GLY A 183 -12.18 1.97 0.53
C GLY A 183 -12.89 0.82 -0.17
N ASP A 184 -13.88 1.13 -1.01
CA ASP A 184 -14.47 0.15 -1.93
C ASP A 184 -13.43 -0.46 -2.90
N ASP A 185 -12.24 0.15 -2.99
CA ASP A 185 -11.06 -0.47 -3.58
C ASP A 185 -10.44 -1.46 -2.58
N GLU A 186 -10.72 -2.75 -2.79
CA GLU A 186 -9.97 -3.84 -2.16
C GLU A 186 -8.46 -3.51 -2.21
N PRO A 187 -7.71 -3.66 -1.10
CA PRO A 187 -6.26 -3.49 -1.14
C PRO A 187 -5.68 -4.46 -2.18
N GLN A 188 -5.33 -3.91 -3.35
CA GLN A 188 -4.86 -4.72 -4.47
C GLN A 188 -3.50 -5.31 -4.08
N LEU A 189 -3.39 -6.63 -4.23
CA LEU A 189 -2.09 -7.29 -4.15
C LEU A 189 -1.24 -6.76 -5.31
N ARG A 190 -0.09 -6.19 -4.98
CA ARG A 190 0.91 -5.81 -5.98
C ARG A 190 1.91 -6.94 -6.16
N ALA A 191 2.08 -7.40 -7.39
CA ALA A 191 3.01 -8.45 -7.76
C ALA A 191 4.25 -7.88 -8.47
N THR A 192 5.44 -8.30 -8.07
CA THR A 192 6.67 -8.13 -8.84
C THR A 192 7.01 -9.45 -9.49
N VAL A 193 6.94 -9.54 -10.81
CA VAL A 193 7.43 -10.69 -11.57
C VAL A 193 8.85 -10.39 -12.02
N MET A 194 9.79 -11.26 -11.67
CA MET A 194 11.21 -11.06 -11.93
C MET A 194 11.82 -12.24 -12.65
N SER A 195 12.45 -12.03 -13.81
CA SER A 195 13.27 -13.07 -14.45
C SER A 195 14.70 -13.05 -13.90
N PHE A 196 15.26 -14.23 -13.63
CA PHE A 196 16.65 -14.35 -13.17
C PHE A 196 17.38 -15.59 -13.73
N GLY A 197 18.70 -15.62 -13.55
CA GLY A 197 19.58 -16.73 -13.87
C GLY A 197 20.11 -17.44 -12.62
N TYR A 198 19.90 -18.76 -12.51
CA TYR A 198 20.42 -19.58 -11.40
C TYR A 198 21.94 -19.48 -11.23
N LYS A 199 22.69 -19.24 -12.31
CA LYS A 199 24.14 -19.04 -12.23
C LYS A 199 24.56 -17.79 -11.45
N TYR A 200 23.63 -16.85 -11.21
CA TYR A 200 23.82 -15.64 -10.42
C TYR A 200 23.19 -15.72 -9.02
N GLY A 201 22.69 -16.89 -8.62
CA GLY A 201 22.02 -17.10 -7.33
C GLY A 201 20.55 -16.70 -7.30
N LEU A 202 19.82 -17.18 -6.30
CA LEU A 202 18.42 -16.83 -6.09
C LEU A 202 18.30 -15.36 -5.64
N PRO A 203 17.27 -14.61 -6.09
CA PRO A 203 16.97 -13.31 -5.52
C PRO A 203 16.62 -13.45 -4.03
N VAL A 204 17.20 -12.59 -3.20
CA VAL A 204 17.03 -12.64 -1.73
C VAL A 204 15.65 -12.17 -1.28
N ASP A 205 14.97 -11.43 -2.14
CA ASP A 205 13.66 -10.81 -1.97
C ASP A 205 12.53 -11.62 -2.64
N ALA A 206 12.82 -12.82 -3.15
CA ALA A 206 11.82 -13.68 -3.77
C ALA A 206 10.94 -14.38 -2.71
N ASP A 207 9.62 -14.19 -2.80
CA ASP A 207 8.64 -14.95 -2.03
C ASP A 207 8.39 -16.32 -2.67
N LEU A 208 8.27 -16.34 -4.00
CA LEU A 208 8.02 -17.53 -4.81
C LEU A 208 9.12 -17.68 -5.86
N VAL A 209 9.57 -18.91 -6.10
CA VAL A 209 10.58 -19.22 -7.11
C VAL A 209 10.04 -20.26 -8.09
N VAL A 210 10.08 -19.92 -9.38
CA VAL A 210 9.57 -20.73 -10.49
C VAL A 210 10.74 -21.20 -11.34
N ASP A 211 10.97 -22.51 -11.45
CA ASP A 211 12.10 -23.05 -12.23
C ASP A 211 11.68 -23.42 -13.67
N CYS A 212 12.21 -22.71 -14.66
CA CYS A 212 11.99 -22.96 -16.08
C CYS A 212 13.10 -23.78 -16.75
N ARG A 213 14.06 -24.35 -15.98
CA ARG A 213 15.19 -25.10 -16.56
C ARG A 213 14.79 -26.41 -17.23
N PHE A 214 13.60 -26.93 -16.93
CA PHE A 214 13.04 -28.12 -17.58
C PHE A 214 12.68 -27.90 -19.05
N LEU A 215 12.41 -26.65 -19.47
CA LEU A 215 12.10 -26.33 -20.86
C LEU A 215 13.35 -26.43 -21.75
N PRO A 216 13.23 -26.92 -23.00
CA PRO A 216 14.30 -26.94 -23.98
C PRO A 216 15.02 -25.58 -24.10
N ASN A 217 16.35 -25.61 -24.06
CA ASN A 217 17.15 -24.39 -23.96
C ASN A 217 17.40 -23.74 -25.34
N PRO A 218 16.90 -22.51 -25.60
CA PRO A 218 17.09 -21.84 -26.89
C PRO A 218 18.55 -21.55 -27.23
N HIS A 219 19.44 -21.54 -26.23
CA HIS A 219 20.88 -21.35 -26.42
C HIS A 219 21.52 -22.37 -27.38
N TRP A 220 20.94 -23.55 -27.53
CA TRP A 220 21.45 -24.59 -28.43
C TRP A 220 21.04 -24.42 -29.89
N VAL A 221 20.15 -23.46 -30.17
CA VAL A 221 19.76 -23.06 -31.52
C VAL A 221 20.60 -21.84 -31.90
N PRO A 222 21.59 -21.97 -32.80
CA PRO A 222 22.54 -20.89 -33.10
C PRO A 222 21.87 -19.55 -33.46
N GLU A 223 20.75 -19.63 -34.17
CA GLU A 223 19.97 -18.47 -34.62
C GLU A 223 19.27 -17.75 -33.46
N LEU A 224 18.90 -18.46 -32.39
CA LEU A 224 18.19 -17.91 -31.23
C LEU A 224 19.13 -17.45 -30.11
N ARG A 225 20.37 -17.95 -30.10
CA ARG A 225 21.39 -17.65 -29.09
C ARG A 225 21.64 -16.14 -28.85
N PRO A 226 21.75 -15.27 -29.88
CA PRO A 226 22.01 -13.85 -29.65
C PRO A 226 20.80 -13.12 -29.05
N PHE A 227 19.58 -13.56 -29.36
CA PHE A 227 18.33 -12.94 -28.94
C PHE A 227 17.96 -13.21 -27.48
N THR A 228 17.01 -12.45 -26.92
CA THR A 228 16.48 -12.62 -25.56
C THR A 228 15.05 -13.13 -25.59
N GLY A 229 14.48 -13.48 -24.43
CA GLY A 229 13.08 -13.87 -24.32
C GLY A 229 12.06 -12.78 -24.70
N LEU A 230 12.52 -11.54 -24.92
CA LEU A 230 11.69 -10.44 -25.44
C LEU A 230 11.46 -10.55 -26.95
N ASN A 231 12.37 -11.23 -27.67
CA ASN A 231 12.23 -11.44 -29.11
C ASN A 231 11.16 -12.50 -29.40
N GLU A 232 10.31 -12.25 -30.40
CA GLU A 232 9.22 -13.14 -30.78
C GLU A 232 9.74 -14.53 -31.20
N GLU A 233 10.91 -14.61 -31.82
CA GLU A 233 11.52 -15.88 -32.25
C GLU A 233 11.88 -16.76 -31.06
N VAL A 234 12.46 -16.17 -30.01
CA VAL A 234 12.82 -16.89 -28.77
C VAL A 234 11.56 -17.22 -27.98
N SER A 235 10.66 -16.26 -27.80
CA SER A 235 9.40 -16.45 -27.08
C SER A 235 8.56 -17.54 -27.75
N GLY A 236 8.40 -17.47 -29.07
CA GLY A 236 7.72 -18.47 -29.89
C GLY A 236 8.38 -19.84 -29.77
N TYR A 237 9.72 -19.92 -29.83
CA TYR A 237 10.42 -21.17 -29.59
C TYR A 237 10.12 -21.76 -28.21
N VAL A 238 10.15 -20.95 -27.14
CA VAL A 238 9.89 -21.39 -25.77
C VAL A 238 8.46 -21.90 -25.61
N PHE A 239 7.46 -21.15 -26.09
CA PHE A 239 6.05 -21.52 -25.93
C PHE A 239 5.55 -22.59 -26.90
N ASN A 240 6.31 -22.92 -27.96
CA ASN A 240 6.05 -24.07 -28.81
C ASN A 240 6.61 -25.38 -28.25
N GLN A 241 7.39 -25.32 -27.15
CA GLN A 241 7.87 -26.54 -26.51
C GLN A 241 6.74 -27.27 -25.76
N PRO A 242 6.79 -28.62 -25.70
CA PRO A 242 5.87 -29.40 -24.89
C PRO A 242 5.87 -28.94 -23.43
N GLY A 243 4.68 -28.78 -22.85
CA GLY A 243 4.49 -28.39 -21.45
C GLY A 243 4.70 -26.90 -21.14
N ALA A 244 5.20 -26.06 -22.06
CA ALA A 244 5.45 -24.65 -21.76
C ALA A 244 4.16 -23.85 -21.48
N LYS A 245 3.14 -24.03 -22.32
CA LYS A 245 1.84 -23.36 -22.16
C LYS A 245 1.07 -23.92 -20.95
N GLU A 246 1.03 -25.24 -20.81
CA GLU A 246 0.38 -25.91 -19.67
C GLU A 246 1.02 -25.49 -18.33
N PHE A 247 2.35 -25.39 -18.28
CA PHE A 247 3.06 -24.90 -17.10
C PHE A 247 2.66 -23.47 -16.77
N LEU A 248 2.61 -22.58 -17.77
CA LEU A 248 2.16 -21.20 -17.58
C LEU A 248 0.71 -21.13 -17.09
N ASP A 249 -0.19 -21.94 -17.67
CA ASP A 249 -1.61 -22.04 -17.27
C ASP A 249 -1.74 -22.46 -15.80
N GLN A 250 -1.15 -23.60 -15.43
CA GLN A 250 -1.22 -24.12 -14.05
C GLN A 250 -0.57 -23.19 -13.03
N TYR A 251 0.56 -22.55 -13.37
CA TYR A 251 1.18 -21.58 -12.48
C TYR A 251 0.33 -20.32 -12.29
N THR A 252 -0.37 -19.89 -13.34
CA THR A 252 -1.30 -18.75 -13.25
C THR A 252 -2.43 -19.08 -12.28
N GLU A 253 -3.06 -20.26 -12.42
CA GLU A 253 -4.12 -20.73 -11.51
C GLU A 253 -3.64 -20.85 -10.06
N LEU A 254 -2.43 -21.39 -9.85
CA LEU A 254 -1.83 -21.46 -8.52
C LEU A 254 -1.60 -20.07 -7.91
N LEU A 255 -1.12 -19.11 -8.70
CA LEU A 255 -0.87 -17.75 -8.23
C LEU A 255 -2.17 -17.02 -7.91
N GLN A 256 -3.28 -17.29 -8.61
CA GLN A 256 -4.60 -16.76 -8.24
C GLN A 256 -5.03 -17.23 -6.85
N LEU A 257 -4.87 -18.53 -6.57
CA LEU A 257 -5.17 -19.10 -5.26
C LEU A 257 -4.32 -18.45 -4.16
N ILE A 258 -3.01 -18.32 -4.41
CA ILE A 258 -2.07 -17.66 -3.47
C ILE A 258 -2.44 -16.20 -3.28
N ALA A 259 -2.75 -15.48 -4.35
CA ALA A 259 -3.10 -14.07 -4.32
C ALA A 259 -4.34 -13.80 -3.47
N ALA A 260 -5.38 -14.63 -3.62
CA ALA A 260 -6.57 -14.57 -2.77
C ALA A 260 -6.25 -14.83 -1.29
N GLY A 261 -5.36 -15.79 -1.01
CA GLY A 261 -4.85 -16.04 0.33
C GLY A 261 -4.10 -14.84 0.92
N TYR A 262 -3.20 -14.22 0.15
CA TYR A 262 -2.45 -13.05 0.57
C TYR A 262 -3.33 -11.84 0.85
N ARG A 263 -4.34 -11.57 0.01
CA ARG A 263 -5.33 -10.52 0.27
C ARG A 263 -6.04 -10.75 1.61
N ARG A 264 -6.49 -11.97 1.89
CA ARG A 264 -7.16 -12.33 3.16
C ARG A 264 -6.26 -12.15 4.38
N GLU A 265 -4.97 -12.48 4.26
CA GLU A 265 -3.99 -12.35 5.35
C GLU A 265 -3.36 -10.94 5.43
N GLY A 266 -3.80 -9.99 4.59
CA GLY A 266 -3.30 -8.62 4.57
C GLY A 266 -1.88 -8.44 3.98
N LYS A 267 -1.36 -9.45 3.26
CA LYS A 267 -0.09 -9.34 2.53
C LYS A 267 -0.31 -8.59 1.21
N ARG A 268 0.35 -7.45 1.05
CA ARG A 268 0.11 -6.51 -0.05
C ARG A 268 1.12 -6.58 -1.20
N TYR A 269 2.28 -7.18 -0.96
CA TYR A 269 3.35 -7.31 -1.95
C TYR A 269 3.76 -8.77 -2.07
N VAL A 270 4.00 -9.22 -3.30
CA VAL A 270 4.59 -10.53 -3.59
C VAL A 270 5.64 -10.42 -4.67
N THR A 271 6.79 -11.04 -4.47
CA THR A 271 7.84 -11.17 -5.49
C THR A 271 7.88 -12.60 -6.04
N ILE A 272 7.63 -12.76 -7.33
CA ILE A 272 7.63 -14.01 -8.07
C ILE A 272 8.87 -14.06 -8.96
N ALA A 273 9.86 -14.86 -8.56
CA ALA A 273 11.12 -15.00 -9.27
C ALA A 273 11.08 -16.18 -10.25
N VAL A 274 11.15 -15.93 -11.55
CA VAL A 274 11.18 -16.94 -12.60
C VAL A 274 12.62 -17.17 -13.06
N GLY A 275 13.11 -18.39 -12.88
CA GLY A 275 14.52 -18.73 -13.06
C GLY A 275 14.78 -19.62 -14.27
N CYS A 276 15.83 -19.31 -15.04
CA CYS A 276 16.48 -20.28 -15.93
C CYS A 276 17.98 -20.30 -15.66
N THR A 277 18.79 -21.04 -16.41
CA THR A 277 20.25 -21.10 -16.11
C THR A 277 20.92 -19.73 -16.20
N GLY A 278 20.68 -19.00 -17.30
CA GLY A 278 21.40 -17.76 -17.62
C GLY A 278 20.60 -16.46 -17.48
N GLY A 279 19.30 -16.52 -17.22
CA GLY A 279 18.48 -15.30 -17.03
C GLY A 279 18.13 -14.53 -18.31
N LYS A 280 18.33 -15.13 -19.50
CA LYS A 280 18.21 -14.44 -20.81
C LYS A 280 16.99 -14.86 -21.64
N HIS A 281 16.72 -16.16 -21.75
CA HIS A 281 15.76 -16.71 -22.72
C HIS A 281 14.46 -17.17 -22.06
N ARG A 282 14.48 -18.39 -21.47
CA ARG A 282 13.29 -19.08 -20.93
C ARG A 282 12.61 -18.29 -19.82
N SER A 283 13.39 -17.81 -18.84
CA SER A 283 12.81 -17.05 -17.72
C SER A 283 12.26 -15.71 -18.14
N VAL A 284 12.91 -15.01 -19.07
CA VAL A 284 12.43 -13.73 -19.62
C VAL A 284 11.10 -13.95 -20.34
N ALA A 285 11.04 -14.88 -21.30
CA ALA A 285 9.83 -15.18 -22.06
C ALA A 285 8.66 -15.62 -21.15
N MET A 286 8.94 -16.45 -20.14
CA MET A 286 7.92 -16.91 -19.19
C MET A 286 7.44 -15.77 -18.27
N SER A 287 8.34 -14.90 -17.81
CA SER A 287 8.00 -13.75 -16.96
C SER A 287 7.10 -12.75 -17.68
N GLU A 288 7.39 -12.45 -18.95
CA GLU A 288 6.56 -11.57 -19.81
C GLU A 288 5.11 -12.06 -19.89
N LYS A 289 4.91 -13.34 -20.23
CA LYS A 289 3.55 -13.89 -20.35
C LYS A 289 2.86 -14.03 -18.99
N LEU A 290 3.59 -14.38 -17.94
CA LEU A 290 3.03 -14.49 -16.60
C LEU A 290 2.57 -13.12 -16.08
N ALA A 291 3.40 -12.08 -16.24
CA ALA A 291 3.07 -10.72 -15.83
C ALA A 291 1.86 -10.16 -16.60
N ALA A 292 1.79 -10.44 -17.90
CA ALA A 292 0.64 -10.04 -18.72
C ALA A 292 -0.67 -10.68 -18.24
N ARG A 293 -0.64 -11.97 -17.85
CA ARG A 293 -1.83 -12.67 -17.32
C ARG A 293 -2.28 -12.11 -15.98
N LEU A 294 -1.36 -11.95 -15.04
CA LEU A 294 -1.66 -11.34 -13.73
C LEU A 294 -2.25 -9.93 -13.88
N SER A 295 -1.68 -9.12 -14.78
CA SER A 295 -2.21 -7.78 -15.08
C SER A 295 -3.63 -7.83 -15.66
N SER A 296 -3.90 -8.76 -16.59
CA SER A 296 -5.24 -8.91 -17.18
C SER A 296 -6.30 -9.39 -16.18
N GLU A 297 -5.87 -9.98 -15.07
CA GLU A 297 -6.73 -10.47 -13.98
C GLU A 297 -6.89 -9.44 -12.85
N GLY A 298 -6.41 -8.21 -13.04
CA GLY A 298 -6.58 -7.12 -12.08
C GLY A 298 -5.54 -7.09 -10.95
N VAL A 299 -4.41 -7.79 -11.10
CA VAL A 299 -3.28 -7.69 -10.17
C VAL A 299 -2.33 -6.60 -10.66
N GLU A 300 -2.10 -5.56 -9.86
CA GLU A 300 -1.09 -4.55 -10.17
C GLU A 300 0.29 -5.25 -10.28
N THR A 301 0.85 -5.30 -11.48
CA THR A 301 2.05 -6.10 -11.75
C THR A 301 3.21 -5.24 -12.25
N VAL A 302 4.38 -5.42 -11.64
CA VAL A 302 5.66 -4.85 -12.07
C VAL A 302 6.53 -5.97 -12.63
N LEU A 303 7.07 -5.78 -13.82
CA LEU A 303 7.96 -6.75 -14.47
C LEU A 303 9.42 -6.27 -14.42
N VAL A 304 10.34 -7.15 -14.02
CA VAL A 304 11.77 -6.87 -13.89
C VAL A 304 12.61 -7.99 -14.51
N HIS A 305 13.64 -7.66 -15.27
CA HIS A 305 14.61 -8.63 -15.77
C HIS A 305 15.98 -8.44 -15.11
N ARG A 306 16.22 -9.14 -14.00
CA ARG A 306 17.39 -8.93 -13.13
C ARG A 306 18.74 -9.16 -13.82
N ASP A 307 18.82 -10.22 -14.60
CA ASP A 307 20.10 -10.71 -15.14
C ASP A 307 20.20 -10.59 -16.67
N MET A 308 19.21 -10.02 -17.32
CA MET A 308 19.23 -9.82 -18.77
C MET A 308 20.34 -8.83 -19.14
N GLY A 309 21.21 -9.21 -20.07
CA GLY A 309 22.40 -8.45 -20.45
C GLY A 309 23.65 -8.76 -19.60
N ARG A 310 23.56 -9.67 -18.62
CA ARG A 310 24.71 -10.10 -17.79
C ARG A 310 25.31 -11.43 -18.24
N GLU A 311 24.64 -12.13 -19.16
CA GLU A 311 24.91 -13.51 -19.61
C GLU A 311 26.34 -13.82 -20.07
#